data_AF-A0A9X1VCQ7-F1
#
_entry.id   AF-A0A9X1VCQ7-F1
#
_cell.length_a   1.000
_cell.length_b   1.000
_cell.length_c   1.000
_cell.angle_alpha   90.00
_cell.angle_beta   90.00
_cell.angle_gamma   90.00
#
_symmetry.space_group_name_H-M   'P 1'
#
loop_
_entity.id
_entity.type
_entity.pdbx_description
1 polymer ?
#
loop_
_entity_poly.entity_id
_entity_poly.type
_entity_poly.pdbx_seq_one_letter_code
_entity_poly.pdbx_strand_id
1 'polypeptide(L)' 'MLAKCHALAYGINIVAYPEYLDDQRTISDLYNNVQKIDYPINAPLEVRPWGLTDFRLLDPDGYYLRITSKA' A
#
# COMPACT_ATOMS: atom_id res chain seq x y z
N MET A 1 5.15 17.52 -23.44
CA MET A 1 4.04 16.71 -23.98
C MET A 1 3.59 15.79 -22.84
N LEU A 2 2.58 16.20 -22.07
CA LEU A 2 2.12 15.46 -20.88
C LEU A 2 1.27 14.28 -21.35
N ALA A 3 1.82 13.07 -21.30
CA ALA A 3 1.06 11.86 -21.58
C ALA A 3 0.07 11.64 -20.44
N LYS A 4 -1.23 11.58 -20.79
CA LYS A 4 -2.34 11.29 -19.87
C LYS A 4 -2.20 9.86 -19.36
N CYS A 5 -2.02 9.67 -18.05
CA CYS A 5 -2.16 8.37 -17.41
C CYS A 5 -3.65 8.00 -17.31
N HIS A 6 -4.12 7.13 -18.19
CA HIS A 6 -5.36 6.38 -17.96
C HIS A 6 -5.03 5.15 -17.13
N ALA A 7 -5.27 5.20 -15.82
CA ALA A 7 -5.19 4.02 -14.96
C ALA A 7 -6.53 3.28 -15.02
N LEU A 8 -6.57 2.15 -15.75
CA LEU A 8 -7.65 1.17 -15.62
C LEU A 8 -7.34 0.35 -14.36
N ALA A 9 -7.95 0.73 -13.24
CA ALA A 9 -7.67 0.16 -11.92
C ALA A 9 -8.22 -1.27 -11.77
N TYR A 10 -7.45 -2.27 -12.20
CA TYR A 10 -7.60 -3.64 -11.70
C TYR A 10 -6.89 -3.70 -10.33
N GLY A 11 -7.60 -3.30 -9.27
CA GLY A 11 -7.03 -3.28 -7.92
C GLY A 11 -6.68 -4.69 -7.44
N ILE A 12 -5.39 -5.04 -7.41
CA ILE A 12 -4.91 -6.25 -6.76
C ILE A 12 -4.75 -5.93 -5.27
N ASN A 13 -5.52 -6.60 -4.43
CA ASN A 13 -5.33 -6.55 -2.97
C ASN A 13 -4.19 -7.50 -2.61
N ILE A 14 -2.99 -6.98 -2.40
CA ILE A 14 -1.90 -7.74 -1.79
C ILE A 14 -2.07 -7.64 -0.27
N VAL A 15 -2.72 -8.65 0.32
CA VAL A 15 -2.76 -8.80 1.77
C VAL A 15 -1.47 -9.49 2.20
N ALA A 16 -0.49 -8.70 2.63
CA ALA A 16 0.70 -9.23 3.28
C ALA A 16 0.33 -9.67 4.70
N TYR A 17 0.42 -10.97 4.96
CA TYR A 17 0.27 -11.54 6.28
C TYR A 17 1.64 -11.59 6.94
N PRO A 18 1.94 -10.70 7.90
CA PRO A 18 3.21 -10.74 8.61
C PRO A 18 3.38 -12.06 9.37
N GLU A 19 2.32 -12.85 9.62
CA GLU A 19 2.45 -14.19 10.19
C GLU A 19 3.10 -15.24 9.27
N TYR A 20 3.22 -14.99 7.95
CA TYR A 20 3.89 -15.87 6.98
C TYR A 20 5.26 -15.36 6.56
N LEU A 21 5.70 -14.23 7.12
CA LEU A 21 7.04 -13.70 7.01
C LEU A 21 7.69 -13.90 8.38
N ASP A 22 8.90 -14.45 8.43
CA ASP A 22 9.62 -14.79 9.67
C ASP A 22 9.97 -13.57 10.57
N ASP A 23 9.39 -12.41 10.29
CA ASP A 23 9.69 -11.10 10.82
C ASP A 23 8.39 -10.47 11.32
N GLN A 24 8.31 -10.15 12.62
CA GLN A 24 7.14 -9.52 13.28
C GLN A 24 6.93 -8.05 12.85
N ARG A 25 7.03 -7.77 11.55
CA ARG A 25 6.89 -6.41 11.02
C ARG A 25 5.46 -5.95 11.10
N THR A 26 5.29 -4.74 11.63
CA THR A 26 4.01 -4.05 11.67
C THR A 26 3.75 -3.33 10.35
N ILE A 27 2.49 -2.95 10.10
CA ILE A 27 2.15 -2.13 8.93
C ILE A 27 2.87 -0.77 8.94
N SER A 28 3.14 -0.22 10.13
CA SER A 28 3.91 1.01 10.30
C SER A 28 5.37 0.84 9.85
N ASP A 29 5.98 -0.33 10.08
CA ASP A 29 7.34 -0.61 9.61
C ASP A 29 7.41 -0.66 8.08
N LEU A 30 6.40 -1.28 7.46
CA LEU A 30 6.28 -1.30 5.99
C LEU A 30 6.12 0.10 5.43
N TYR A 31 5.24 0.91 6.04
CA TYR A 31 5.01 2.30 5.63
C TYR A 31 6.30 3.14 5.74
N ASN A 32 7.03 3.02 6.86
CA ASN A 32 8.31 3.71 7.06
C ASN A 32 9.35 3.31 6.01
N ASN A 33 9.40 2.03 5.62
CA ASN A 33 10.32 1.57 4.58
C ASN A 33 9.97 2.15 3.20
N VAL A 34 8.69 2.22 2.85
CA VAL A 34 8.21 2.86 1.62
C VAL A 34 8.59 4.34 1.59
N GLN A 35 8.44 5.05 2.71
CA GLN A 35 8.88 6.45 2.83
C GLN A 35 10.40 6.60 2.68
N LYS A 36 11.20 5.69 3.26
CA LYS A 36 12.67 5.75 3.17
C LYS A 36 13.19 5.59 1.74
N ILE A 37 12.49 4.82 0.91
CA ILE A 37 12.86 4.62 -0.50
C ILE A 37 12.22 5.67 -1.43
N ASP A 38 11.56 6.68 -0.86
CA ASP A 38 10.87 7.76 -1.59
C ASP A 38 9.88 7.26 -2.64
N TYR A 39 9.20 6.15 -2.34
CA TYR A 39 8.21 5.58 -3.25
C TYR A 39 6.87 6.33 -3.14
N PRO A 40 6.18 6.63 -4.26
CA PRO A 40 4.92 7.38 -4.23
C PRO A 40 3.82 6.72 -3.40
N ILE A 41 3.42 7.40 -2.33
CA ILE A 41 2.28 7.02 -1.50
C ILE A 41 1.04 7.74 -2.03
N ASN A 42 0.09 6.97 -2.54
CA ASN A 42 -1.17 7.49 -3.07
C ASN A 42 -2.17 7.83 -1.96
N ALA A 43 -2.17 7.06 -0.86
CA ALA A 43 -2.90 7.43 0.34
C ALA A 43 -2.10 7.03 1.58
N PRO A 44 -2.01 7.91 2.58
CA PRO A 44 -1.20 7.69 3.77
C PRO A 44 -1.76 6.55 4.64
N LEU A 45 -0.93 6.09 5.57
CA LEU A 45 -1.31 5.14 6.61
C LEU A 45 -2.38 5.76 7.51
N GLU A 46 -3.57 5.14 7.53
CA GLU A 46 -4.74 5.68 8.23
C GLU A 46 -5.68 4.57 8.69
N VAL A 47 -6.34 4.77 9.83
CA VAL A 47 -7.50 3.97 10.24
C VAL A 47 -8.71 4.39 9.40
N ARG A 48 -9.26 3.46 8.64
CA ARG A 48 -10.40 3.72 7.76
C ARG A 48 -11.74 3.65 8.51
N PRO A 49 -12.83 4.24 7.97
CA PRO A 49 -14.16 4.19 8.59
C PRO A 49 -14.71 2.79 8.87
N TRP A 50 -14.18 1.76 8.18
CA TRP A 50 -14.52 0.35 8.39
C TRP A 50 -13.60 -0.36 9.40
N GLY A 51 -12.79 0.38 10.16
CA GLY A 51 -12.02 -0.13 11.29
C GLY A 51 -10.68 -0.80 10.95
N LEU A 52 -10.27 -0.80 9.68
CA LEU A 52 -8.98 -1.36 9.27
C LEU A 52 -7.95 -0.25 9.02
N THR A 53 -6.69 -0.52 9.35
CA THR A 53 -5.58 0.39 9.08
C THR A 53 -4.93 0.01 7.75
N ASP A 54 -4.85 0.96 6.81
CA ASP A 54 -4.24 0.74 5.49
C ASP A 54 -3.44 1.96 4.98
N PHE A 55 -2.50 1.70 4.06
CA PHE A 55 -1.95 2.71 3.15
C PHE A 55 -2.03 2.20 1.71
N ARG A 56 -1.96 3.10 0.73
CA ARG A 56 -2.10 2.75 -0.69
C ARG A 56 -0.99 3.30 -1.55
N LEU A 57 -0.58 2.51 -2.52
CA LEU A 57 0.46 2.82 -3.49
C LEU A 57 -0.09 2.73 -4.91
N LEU A 58 0.58 3.43 -5.82
CA LEU A 58 0.43 3.23 -7.26
C LEU A 58 1.71 2.61 -7.78
N ASP A 59 1.58 1.42 -8.37
CA ASP A 59 2.67 0.76 -9.06
C ASP A 59 2.94 1.43 -10.42
N PRO A 60 4.21 1.53 -10.88
CA PRO A 60 4.55 2.04 -12.20
C PRO A 60 3.81 1.37 -13.36
N ASP A 61 3.46 0.09 -13.23
CA ASP A 61 2.69 -0.64 -14.25
C ASP A 61 1.18 -0.37 -14.16
N GLY A 62 0.75 0.52 -13.26
CA GLY A 62 -0.62 0.97 -13.11
C GLY A 62 -1.44 0.20 -12.08
N TYR A 63 -0.83 -0.70 -11.30
CA TYR A 63 -1.53 -1.41 -10.24
C TYR A 63 -1.84 -0.51 -9.06
N TYR A 64 -3.08 -0.61 -8.56
CA TYR A 64 -3.47 0.00 -7.31
C TYR A 64 -3.27 -1.00 -6.17
N LEU A 65 -2.28 -0.73 -5.31
CA LEU A 65 -1.93 -1.60 -4.21
C LEU A 65 -2.51 -1.05 -2.90
N ARG A 66 -3.26 -1.90 -2.19
CA ARG A 66 -3.74 -1.61 -0.82
C ARG A 66 -3.06 -2.57 0.16
N ILE A 67 -2.31 -2.01 1.09
CA ILE A 67 -1.64 -2.75 2.17
C ILE A 67 -2.42 -2.50 3.44
N THR A 68 -2.98 -3.55 4.05
CA THR A 68 -3.88 -3.45 5.21
C THR A 68 -3.41 -4.37 6.33
N SER A 69 -3.45 -3.90 7.58
CA SER A 69 -3.19 -4.75 8.74
C SER A 69 -4.44 -5.57 9.09
N LYS A 70 -4.25 -6.84 9.45
CA LYS A 70 -5.29 -7.60 10.14
C LYS A 70 -5.54 -7.00 11.53
N ALA A 71 -6.80 -7.04 11.95
CA ALA A 71 -7.22 -6.77 13.33
C ALA A 71 -6.97 -7.98 14.22
#